data_AF-A0A3F2RNF3-F1
#
_entry.id   AF-A0A3F2RNF3-F1
#
_cell.length_a   1.000
_cell.length_b   1.000
_cell.length_c   1.000
_cell.angle_alpha   90.00
_cell.angle_beta   90.00
_cell.angle_gamma   90.00
#
_symmetry.space_group_name_H-M   'P 1'
#
loop_
_entity.id
_entity.type
_entity.pdbx_description
1 polymer ?
#
loop_
_entity_poly.entity_id
_entity_poly.type
_entity_poly.pdbx_seq_one_letter_code
_entity_poly.pdbx_strand_id
1 'polypeptide(L)'
;MMLVDIGVNLTNGQFRRDLPQVLHRAAQAGVDTMVITGTSVQESRRAVQLAGKHADTAGVALFTTVGVHPHDAKDFDEHRMIEEMRAIIDGKDGALVVAVGECGLDFNRDYSPRDAQVRAFRAQVALACELQMPLFVHEREAHEALVKVLNPFVEAGTLPPTVVHCFTGQEQEMHRYLDMGFSIGLTGFVCMEPRGMVVRDMVPFIPMSRLMIETDAPFMYPYSGSGMKKRARRQTSSASETKVVAKPMASRPTSKLDEVDGAIVLDGGVGEGGGQVLRVATALCAVMHNVVRVHSIRANRKAPGLRNQHVGTIELVAALSTGGILSGALLNSTDLTFDTRSALLRGGIDEGAFHATSPFIRVTAFGVSATEQLADRYGNSMKAAVKETFSNGEHDIAIDVECIVETTIANLKKRVHRGKKPKEKTAVSALILLETASGGLLSVDRTVEWCVRGRAPRGQRSSIYGAS
;
A
#
# COMPACT_ATOMS: atom_id res chain seq x y z
N MET A 1 -5.15 -10.92 8.26
CA MET A 1 -5.35 -11.47 6.91
C MET A 1 -3.99 -11.55 6.28
N MET A 2 -3.56 -12.72 5.79
CA MET A 2 -2.24 -12.87 5.18
C MET A 2 -2.32 -12.53 3.70
N LEU A 3 -1.61 -11.49 3.27
CA LEU A 3 -1.52 -11.09 1.86
C LEU A 3 -0.14 -11.38 1.29
N VAL A 4 -0.11 -11.92 0.08
CA VAL A 4 1.11 -12.16 -0.70
C VAL A 4 1.05 -11.30 -1.96
N ASP A 5 2.06 -10.46 -2.16
CA ASP A 5 2.28 -9.75 -3.41
C ASP A 5 3.20 -10.60 -4.29
N ILE A 6 2.64 -11.26 -5.31
CA ILE A 6 3.41 -12.20 -6.14
C ILE A 6 4.36 -11.50 -7.13
N GLY A 7 4.30 -10.18 -7.27
CA GLY A 7 5.03 -9.45 -8.30
C GLY A 7 5.38 -8.03 -7.87
N VAL A 8 6.60 -7.84 -7.37
CA VAL A 8 7.13 -6.51 -7.04
C VAL A 8 8.52 -6.28 -7.61
N ASN A 9 8.74 -5.11 -8.21
CA ASN A 9 10.01 -4.77 -8.85
C ASN A 9 10.95 -4.00 -7.88
N LEU A 10 11.26 -4.56 -6.70
CA LEU A 10 12.00 -3.84 -5.64
C LEU A 10 13.43 -3.43 -6.01
N THR A 11 14.04 -4.07 -7.02
CA THR A 11 15.35 -3.66 -7.56
C THR A 11 15.27 -2.36 -8.37
N ASN A 12 14.07 -1.91 -8.74
CA ASN A 12 13.85 -0.70 -9.50
C ASN A 12 14.46 0.53 -8.82
N GLY A 13 15.08 1.40 -9.61
CA GLY A 13 15.74 2.61 -9.14
C GLY A 13 14.86 3.54 -8.30
N GLN A 14 13.54 3.47 -8.45
CA GLN A 14 12.57 4.27 -7.69
C GLN A 14 12.61 3.97 -6.18
N PHE A 15 12.87 2.72 -5.78
CA PHE A 15 12.86 2.31 -4.38
C PHE A 15 14.20 2.50 -3.66
N ARG A 16 15.28 2.84 -4.38
CA ARG A 16 16.64 2.93 -3.81
C ARG A 16 16.78 3.85 -2.60
N ARG A 17 15.89 4.84 -2.44
CA ARG A 17 16.01 5.86 -1.39
C ARG A 17 15.23 5.52 -0.13
N ASP A 18 14.17 4.73 -0.26
CA ASP A 18 13.18 4.52 0.79
C ASP A 18 12.67 3.07 0.88
N LEU A 19 13.41 2.10 0.32
CA LEU A 19 13.07 0.67 0.38
C LEU A 19 12.70 0.18 1.79
N PRO A 20 13.46 0.48 2.88
CA PRO A 20 13.04 0.07 4.22
C PRO A 20 11.66 0.62 4.62
N GLN A 21 11.35 1.86 4.22
CA GLN A 21 10.05 2.44 4.49
C GLN A 21 8.95 1.85 3.60
N VAL A 22 9.27 1.41 2.39
CA VAL A 22 8.32 0.68 1.51
C VAL A 22 7.94 -0.65 2.15
N LEU A 23 8.94 -1.44 2.57
CA LEU A 23 8.74 -2.75 3.21
C LEU A 23 7.94 -2.63 4.50
N HIS A 24 8.31 -1.66 5.35
CA HIS A 24 7.59 -1.39 6.60
C HIS A 24 6.12 -0.99 6.36
N ARG A 25 5.83 -0.18 5.32
CA ARG A 25 4.46 0.16 4.94
C ARG A 25 3.69 -1.06 4.42
N ALA A 26 4.34 -1.96 3.69
CA ALA A 26 3.74 -3.20 3.19
C ALA A 26 3.33 -4.11 4.37
N ALA A 27 4.24 -4.37 5.31
CA ALA A 27 3.96 -5.12 6.54
C ALA A 27 2.74 -4.58 7.28
N GLN A 28 2.65 -3.25 7.37
CA GLN A 28 1.57 -2.57 8.11
C GLN A 28 0.22 -2.58 7.41
N ALA A 29 0.23 -2.74 6.10
CA ALA A 29 -0.96 -2.98 5.31
C ALA A 29 -1.40 -4.46 5.34
N GLY A 30 -0.68 -5.33 6.07
CA GLY A 30 -0.95 -6.77 6.16
C GLY A 30 -0.36 -7.58 5.00
N VAL A 31 0.61 -7.03 4.27
CA VAL A 31 1.41 -7.79 3.30
C VAL A 31 2.49 -8.55 4.04
N ASP A 32 2.33 -9.86 4.13
CA ASP A 32 3.24 -10.73 4.87
C ASP A 32 4.36 -11.29 3.99
N THR A 33 4.12 -11.39 2.69
CA THR A 33 5.10 -11.92 1.72
C THR A 33 5.12 -11.10 0.44
N MET A 34 6.31 -10.89 -0.11
CA MET A 34 6.49 -10.27 -1.43
C MET A 34 7.50 -11.08 -2.26
N VAL A 35 7.18 -11.28 -3.54
CA VAL A 35 8.09 -11.93 -4.50
C VAL A 35 8.69 -10.89 -5.42
N ILE A 36 10.01 -10.73 -5.36
CA ILE A 36 10.77 -9.75 -6.13
C ILE A 36 11.05 -10.31 -7.52
N THR A 37 10.57 -9.60 -8.53
CA THR A 37 10.69 -10.03 -9.92
C THR A 37 12.12 -9.84 -10.44
N GLY A 38 12.71 -10.94 -10.91
CA GLY A 38 13.96 -10.94 -11.67
C GLY A 38 13.67 -10.88 -13.18
N THR A 39 14.18 -9.88 -13.89
CA THR A 39 13.91 -9.69 -15.33
C THR A 39 15.10 -9.97 -16.24
N SER A 40 16.28 -10.20 -15.65
CA SER A 40 17.50 -10.65 -16.32
C SER A 40 18.34 -11.43 -15.30
N VAL A 41 19.36 -12.17 -15.75
CA VAL A 41 20.27 -12.86 -14.82
C VAL A 41 20.89 -11.89 -13.81
N GLN A 42 21.30 -10.69 -14.27
CA GLN A 42 21.92 -9.71 -13.39
C GLN A 42 20.92 -9.07 -12.41
N GLU A 43 19.69 -8.77 -12.84
CA GLU A 43 18.64 -8.29 -11.94
C GLU A 43 18.21 -9.38 -10.95
N SER A 44 18.16 -10.65 -11.39
CA SER A 44 17.85 -11.80 -10.53
C SER A 44 18.87 -11.96 -9.41
N ARG A 45 20.18 -11.85 -9.71
CA ARG A 45 21.23 -11.81 -8.66
C ARG A 45 21.02 -10.66 -7.68
N ARG A 46 20.60 -9.48 -8.15
CA ARG A 46 20.34 -8.33 -7.29
C ARG A 46 19.10 -8.53 -6.43
N ALA A 47 18.05 -9.16 -6.97
CA ALA A 47 16.83 -9.50 -6.24
C ALA A 47 17.16 -10.44 -5.07
N VAL A 48 17.89 -11.53 -5.33
CA VAL A 48 18.30 -12.49 -4.29
C VAL A 48 19.14 -11.83 -3.19
N GLN A 49 20.12 -11.00 -3.58
CA GLN A 49 20.92 -10.24 -2.62
C GLN A 49 20.08 -9.26 -1.78
N LEU A 50 19.07 -8.63 -2.40
CA LEU A 50 18.17 -7.70 -1.71
C LEU A 50 17.30 -8.46 -0.71
N ALA A 51 16.70 -9.57 -1.12
CA ALA A 51 15.89 -10.43 -0.25
C ALA A 51 16.70 -10.93 0.95
N GLY A 52 17.87 -11.53 0.72
CA GLY A 52 18.74 -12.05 1.79
C GLY A 52 19.22 -10.96 2.76
N LYS A 53 19.51 -9.75 2.26
CA LYS A 53 19.91 -8.62 3.11
C LYS A 53 18.80 -8.12 4.03
N HIS A 54 17.54 -8.30 3.63
CA HIS A 54 16.38 -7.75 4.32
C HIS A 54 15.53 -8.79 5.04
N ALA A 55 15.90 -10.08 4.99
CA ALA A 55 15.19 -11.19 5.60
C ALA A 55 14.78 -10.93 7.07
N ASP A 56 15.69 -10.39 7.88
CA ASP A 56 15.44 -10.17 9.32
C ASP A 56 14.86 -8.78 9.66
N THR A 57 14.79 -7.86 8.69
CA THR A 57 14.52 -6.43 8.96
C THR A 57 13.33 -5.86 8.20
N ALA A 58 12.79 -6.59 7.24
CA ALA A 58 11.72 -6.10 6.38
C ALA A 58 10.34 -6.06 7.06
N GLY A 59 10.12 -6.91 8.07
CA GLY A 59 8.78 -7.18 8.61
C GLY A 59 7.86 -7.90 7.61
N VAL A 60 8.41 -8.33 6.48
CA VAL A 60 7.76 -9.01 5.36
C VAL A 60 8.72 -10.07 4.85
N ALA A 61 8.24 -11.29 4.58
CA ALA A 61 9.05 -12.32 3.94
C ALA A 61 9.33 -11.95 2.48
N LEU A 62 10.59 -12.01 2.07
CA LEU A 62 11.00 -11.68 0.70
C LEU A 62 11.50 -12.92 -0.02
N PHE A 63 10.85 -13.23 -1.14
CA PHE A 63 11.29 -14.24 -2.10
C PHE A 63 11.57 -13.60 -3.44
N THR A 64 12.08 -14.35 -4.39
CA THR A 64 12.46 -13.82 -5.70
C THR A 64 12.15 -14.79 -6.83
N THR A 65 12.09 -14.29 -8.04
CA THR A 65 12.13 -15.09 -9.26
C THR A 65 13.49 -14.97 -9.95
N VAL A 66 13.84 -15.95 -10.79
CA VAL A 66 15.05 -15.90 -11.63
C VAL A 66 14.67 -16.13 -13.09
N GLY A 67 14.98 -15.18 -13.97
CA GLY A 67 14.55 -15.22 -15.37
C GLY A 67 15.17 -14.16 -16.26
N VAL A 68 14.85 -14.26 -17.55
CA VAL A 68 15.16 -13.30 -18.61
C VAL A 68 13.85 -12.92 -19.31
N HIS A 69 13.50 -11.65 -19.17
CA HIS A 69 12.28 -11.04 -19.71
C HIS A 69 12.32 -10.96 -21.25
N PRO A 70 11.19 -11.07 -21.98
CA PRO A 70 11.14 -10.98 -23.44
C PRO A 70 11.83 -9.75 -24.03
N HIS A 71 11.86 -8.63 -23.31
CA HIS A 71 12.53 -7.41 -23.80
C HIS A 71 14.04 -7.58 -24.00
N ASP A 72 14.69 -8.45 -23.21
CA ASP A 72 16.13 -8.69 -23.24
C ASP A 72 16.50 -9.97 -24.04
N ALA A 73 15.53 -10.62 -24.67
CA ALA A 73 15.70 -11.92 -25.35
C ALA A 73 16.68 -11.89 -26.55
N LYS A 74 16.91 -10.73 -27.17
CA LYS A 74 17.89 -10.58 -28.26
C LYS A 74 19.34 -10.86 -27.82
N ASP A 75 19.63 -10.65 -26.54
CA ASP A 75 20.95 -10.84 -25.94
C ASP A 75 21.03 -12.20 -25.20
N PHE A 76 20.00 -13.03 -25.33
CA PHE A 76 19.91 -14.33 -24.65
C PHE A 76 20.87 -15.35 -25.25
N ASP A 77 21.87 -15.73 -24.46
CA ASP A 77 22.76 -16.86 -24.72
C ASP A 77 22.23 -18.06 -23.94
N GLU A 78 21.61 -19.01 -24.62
CA GLU A 78 20.89 -20.13 -23.99
C GLU A 78 21.78 -20.92 -23.04
N HIS A 79 22.95 -21.37 -23.50
CA HIS A 79 23.83 -22.16 -22.66
C HIS A 79 24.35 -21.36 -21.46
N ARG A 80 24.92 -20.18 -21.68
CA ARG A 80 25.51 -19.39 -20.59
C ARG A 80 24.45 -18.93 -19.59
N MET A 81 23.33 -18.37 -20.06
CA MET A 81 22.35 -17.76 -19.16
C MET A 81 21.55 -18.81 -18.40
N ILE A 82 21.22 -19.97 -19.00
CA ILE A 82 20.56 -21.06 -18.26
C ILE A 82 21.48 -21.60 -17.16
N GLU A 83 22.77 -21.82 -17.43
CA GLU A 83 23.73 -22.21 -16.39
C GLU A 83 23.87 -21.15 -15.29
N GLU A 84 23.90 -19.87 -15.65
CA GLU A 84 23.95 -18.79 -14.67
C GLU A 84 22.68 -18.71 -13.81
N MET A 85 21.50 -18.97 -14.38
CA MET A 85 20.23 -19.06 -13.65
C MET A 85 20.24 -20.25 -12.69
N ARG A 86 20.65 -21.43 -13.16
CA ARG A 86 20.78 -22.64 -12.33
C ARG A 86 21.75 -22.38 -11.17
N ALA A 87 22.89 -21.75 -11.43
CA ALA A 87 23.85 -21.40 -10.38
C ALA A 87 23.32 -20.41 -9.33
N ILE A 88 22.33 -19.57 -9.66
CA ILE A 88 21.64 -18.71 -8.68
C ILE A 88 20.69 -19.55 -7.82
N ILE A 89 19.94 -20.46 -8.45
CA ILE A 89 18.96 -21.33 -7.80
C ILE A 89 19.65 -22.35 -6.87
N ASP A 90 20.77 -22.94 -7.28
CA ASP A 90 21.54 -23.89 -6.47
C ASP A 90 22.47 -23.20 -5.47
N GLY A 91 22.59 -21.87 -5.54
CA GLY A 91 23.46 -21.08 -4.69
C GLY A 91 23.03 -21.06 -3.23
N LYS A 92 23.89 -20.50 -2.38
CA LYS A 92 23.64 -20.39 -0.92
C LYS A 92 22.29 -19.75 -0.57
N ASP A 93 21.92 -18.71 -1.30
CA ASP A 93 20.66 -17.96 -1.08
C ASP A 93 19.53 -18.45 -2.02
N GLY A 94 19.73 -19.60 -2.67
CA GLY A 94 18.82 -20.20 -3.64
C GLY A 94 17.44 -20.56 -3.10
N ALA A 95 17.34 -20.84 -1.80
CA ALA A 95 16.06 -21.07 -1.11
C ALA A 95 15.11 -19.84 -1.12
N LEU A 96 15.63 -18.65 -1.44
CA LEU A 96 14.81 -17.45 -1.65
C LEU A 96 14.18 -17.41 -3.05
N VAL A 97 14.66 -18.23 -3.99
CA VAL A 97 14.15 -18.30 -5.35
C VAL A 97 12.99 -19.28 -5.41
N VAL A 98 11.80 -18.79 -5.75
CA VAL A 98 10.55 -19.58 -5.70
C VAL A 98 9.94 -19.87 -7.07
N ALA A 99 10.45 -19.23 -8.14
CA ALA A 99 9.95 -19.44 -9.50
C ALA A 99 11.01 -19.09 -10.56
N VAL A 100 10.88 -19.71 -11.73
CA VAL A 100 11.57 -19.31 -12.95
C VAL A 100 10.74 -18.25 -13.67
N GLY A 101 11.35 -17.10 -13.93
CA GLY A 101 10.69 -15.92 -14.51
C GLY A 101 11.23 -14.63 -13.89
N GLU A 102 10.82 -13.45 -14.34
CA GLU A 102 9.83 -13.18 -15.38
C GLU A 102 10.38 -13.59 -16.75
N CYS A 103 9.64 -14.47 -17.43
CA CYS A 103 9.92 -14.94 -18.78
C CYS A 103 8.62 -14.98 -19.57
N GLY A 104 8.66 -15.07 -20.90
CA GLY A 104 7.43 -15.08 -21.70
C GLY A 104 7.58 -14.30 -23.00
N LEU A 105 6.49 -13.66 -23.44
CA LEU A 105 6.40 -13.00 -24.75
C LEU A 105 5.73 -11.62 -24.63
N ASP A 106 6.32 -10.59 -25.24
CA ASP A 106 5.73 -9.25 -25.41
C ASP A 106 5.84 -8.84 -26.89
N PHE A 107 4.75 -9.07 -27.64
CA PHE A 107 4.64 -8.73 -29.07
C PHE A 107 4.09 -7.33 -29.31
N ASN A 108 3.76 -6.59 -28.24
CA ASN A 108 3.37 -5.19 -28.32
C ASN A 108 4.59 -4.26 -28.36
N ARG A 109 5.59 -4.55 -27.52
CA ARG A 109 6.82 -3.74 -27.43
C ARG A 109 7.87 -4.12 -28.46
N ASP A 110 7.96 -5.41 -28.80
CA ASP A 110 8.88 -5.94 -29.81
C ASP A 110 10.33 -5.41 -29.66
N TYR A 111 10.82 -5.22 -28.42
CA TYR A 111 12.20 -4.76 -28.16
C TYR A 111 13.27 -5.81 -28.47
N SER A 112 12.84 -7.07 -28.61
CA SER A 112 13.62 -8.20 -29.11
C SER A 112 12.83 -8.91 -30.21
N PRO A 113 13.49 -9.47 -31.24
CA PRO A 113 12.83 -10.24 -32.29
C PRO A 113 11.97 -11.38 -31.73
N ARG A 114 10.78 -11.61 -32.30
CA ARG A 114 9.82 -12.59 -31.78
C ARG A 114 10.37 -14.02 -31.74
N ASP A 115 11.20 -14.39 -32.71
CA ASP A 115 11.90 -15.68 -32.73
C ASP A 115 12.92 -15.80 -31.58
N ALA A 116 13.61 -14.71 -31.23
CA ALA A 116 14.48 -14.66 -30.07
C ALA A 116 13.68 -14.77 -28.76
N GLN A 117 12.55 -14.07 -28.64
CA GLN A 117 11.64 -14.20 -27.49
C GLN A 117 11.16 -15.65 -27.31
N VAL A 118 10.70 -16.30 -28.39
CA VAL A 118 10.22 -17.69 -28.36
C VAL A 118 11.33 -18.66 -27.98
N ARG A 119 12.56 -18.48 -28.50
CA ARG A 119 13.72 -19.31 -28.10
C ARG A 119 14.04 -19.15 -26.61
N ALA A 120 14.19 -17.91 -26.15
CA ALA A 120 14.50 -17.61 -24.75
C ALA A 120 13.42 -18.12 -23.79
N PHE A 121 12.15 -17.96 -24.16
CA PHE A 121 11.03 -18.46 -23.35
C PHE A 121 11.04 -19.99 -23.29
N ARG A 122 11.18 -20.69 -24.42
CA ARG A 122 11.22 -22.16 -24.45
C ARG A 122 12.35 -22.74 -23.59
N ALA A 123 13.54 -22.14 -23.65
CA ALA A 123 14.68 -22.58 -22.84
C ALA A 123 14.40 -22.44 -21.32
N GLN A 124 13.76 -21.35 -20.91
CA GLN A 124 13.40 -21.14 -19.51
C GLN A 124 12.25 -22.05 -19.04
N VAL A 125 11.29 -22.37 -19.92
CA VAL A 125 10.26 -23.39 -19.63
C VAL A 125 10.89 -24.76 -19.43
N ALA A 126 11.87 -25.13 -20.27
CA ALA A 126 12.59 -26.39 -20.12
C ALA A 126 13.34 -26.46 -18.78
N LEU A 127 14.02 -25.38 -18.38
CA LEU A 127 14.67 -25.28 -17.07
C LEU A 127 13.67 -25.40 -15.90
N ALA A 128 12.52 -24.73 -16.00
CA ALA A 128 11.48 -24.83 -14.97
C ALA A 128 10.92 -26.26 -14.83
N CYS A 129 10.72 -26.95 -15.95
CA CYS A 129 10.33 -28.36 -15.97
C CYS A 129 11.42 -29.27 -15.37
N GLU A 130 12.69 -29.04 -15.70
CA GLU A 130 13.82 -29.80 -15.14
C GLU A 130 13.88 -29.67 -13.61
N LEU A 131 13.75 -28.44 -13.11
CA LEU A 131 13.87 -28.13 -11.67
C LEU A 131 12.56 -28.28 -10.90
N GLN A 132 11.45 -28.61 -11.58
CA GLN A 132 10.10 -28.66 -11.01
C GLN A 132 9.72 -27.36 -10.27
N MET A 133 10.16 -26.22 -10.78
CA MET A 133 9.91 -24.91 -10.20
C MET A 133 8.75 -24.21 -10.90
N PRO A 134 7.87 -23.50 -10.17
CA PRO A 134 6.80 -22.71 -10.79
C PRO A 134 7.30 -21.71 -11.84
N LEU A 135 6.46 -21.41 -12.83
CA LEU A 135 6.72 -20.39 -13.85
C LEU A 135 5.99 -19.08 -13.54
N PHE A 136 6.73 -17.97 -13.60
CA PHE A 136 6.20 -16.61 -13.52
C PHE A 136 6.25 -15.96 -14.92
N VAL A 137 5.09 -15.95 -15.60
CA VAL A 137 5.03 -15.76 -17.06
C VAL A 137 4.42 -14.42 -17.46
N HIS A 138 5.18 -13.66 -18.24
CA HIS A 138 4.75 -12.43 -18.90
C HIS A 138 4.07 -12.73 -20.23
N GLU A 139 2.92 -12.09 -20.46
CA GLU A 139 2.28 -12.11 -21.77
C GLU A 139 1.70 -10.75 -22.14
N ARG A 140 1.97 -10.32 -23.37
CA ARG A 140 1.30 -9.17 -23.98
C ARG A 140 1.18 -9.32 -25.49
N GLU A 141 -0.07 -9.34 -25.98
CA GLU A 141 -0.42 -9.48 -27.39
C GLU A 141 0.22 -10.71 -28.06
N ALA A 142 0.46 -11.77 -27.29
CA ALA A 142 1.22 -12.95 -27.68
C ALA A 142 0.55 -14.27 -27.27
N HIS A 143 -0.74 -14.24 -26.90
CA HIS A 143 -1.52 -15.40 -26.43
C HIS A 143 -1.28 -16.70 -27.21
N GLU A 144 -1.55 -16.69 -28.52
CA GLU A 144 -1.42 -17.89 -29.38
C GLU A 144 0.01 -18.44 -29.40
N ALA A 145 1.00 -17.55 -29.42
CA ALA A 145 2.41 -17.97 -29.42
C ALA A 145 2.82 -18.55 -28.07
N LEU A 146 2.32 -17.99 -26.97
CA LEU A 146 2.57 -18.48 -25.62
C LEU A 146 1.94 -19.86 -25.41
N VAL A 147 0.67 -20.03 -25.80
CA VAL A 147 -0.01 -21.34 -25.78
C VAL A 147 0.76 -22.35 -26.61
N LYS A 148 1.21 -21.99 -27.82
CA LYS A 148 2.01 -22.89 -28.67
C LYS A 148 3.33 -23.32 -28.05
N VAL A 149 3.98 -22.47 -27.24
CA VAL A 149 5.21 -22.83 -26.52
C VAL A 149 4.92 -23.76 -25.35
N LEU A 150 3.87 -23.52 -24.59
CA LEU A 150 3.58 -24.24 -23.34
C LEU A 150 2.81 -25.55 -23.56
N ASN A 151 1.94 -25.64 -24.57
CA ASN A 151 1.05 -26.77 -24.79
C ASN A 151 1.77 -28.14 -24.86
N PRO A 152 2.94 -28.28 -25.52
CA PRO A 152 3.67 -29.55 -25.52
C PRO A 152 4.08 -30.02 -24.11
N PHE A 153 4.40 -29.10 -23.20
CA PHE A 153 4.76 -29.43 -21.81
C PHE A 153 3.53 -29.76 -20.95
N VAL A 154 2.38 -29.13 -21.27
CA VAL A 154 1.09 -29.47 -20.66
C VAL A 154 0.67 -30.89 -21.07
N GLU A 155 0.70 -31.20 -22.37
CA GLU A 155 0.34 -32.52 -22.90
C GLU A 155 1.26 -33.63 -22.39
N ALA A 156 2.54 -33.32 -22.20
CA ALA A 156 3.50 -34.23 -21.58
C ALA A 156 3.31 -34.39 -20.05
N GLY A 157 2.49 -33.56 -19.42
CA GLY A 157 2.31 -33.54 -17.96
C GLY A 157 3.55 -33.12 -17.18
N THR A 158 4.48 -32.41 -17.82
CA THR A 158 5.77 -31.99 -17.24
C THR A 158 5.79 -30.54 -16.80
N LEU A 159 4.82 -29.74 -17.25
CA LEU A 159 4.77 -28.32 -16.94
C LEU A 159 4.46 -28.10 -15.44
N PRO A 160 5.31 -27.37 -14.69
CA PRO A 160 5.05 -27.04 -13.29
C PRO A 160 3.94 -26.00 -13.14
N PRO A 161 3.48 -25.71 -11.90
CA PRO A 161 2.52 -24.64 -11.64
C PRO A 161 2.94 -23.34 -12.33
N THR A 162 2.03 -22.75 -13.10
CA THR A 162 2.33 -21.59 -13.94
C THR A 162 1.36 -20.46 -13.59
N VAL A 163 1.87 -19.25 -13.39
CA VAL A 163 1.06 -18.03 -13.27
C VAL A 163 1.32 -17.12 -14.47
N VAL A 164 0.24 -16.68 -15.11
CA VAL A 164 0.28 -15.55 -16.06
C VAL A 164 0.13 -14.28 -15.22
N HIS A 165 1.25 -13.62 -14.99
CA HIS A 165 1.29 -12.44 -14.12
C HIS A 165 0.80 -11.21 -14.90
N CYS A 166 0.29 -10.22 -14.17
CA CYS A 166 -0.20 -8.94 -14.68
C CYS A 166 -1.15 -9.12 -15.88
N PHE A 167 -2.13 -10.02 -15.75
CA PHE A 167 -3.05 -10.36 -16.82
C PHE A 167 -3.88 -9.13 -17.25
N THR A 168 -3.81 -8.82 -18.55
CA THR A 168 -4.51 -7.69 -19.18
C THR A 168 -5.24 -8.08 -20.48
N GLY A 169 -5.44 -9.39 -20.69
CA GLY A 169 -6.02 -9.96 -21.88
C GLY A 169 -7.55 -9.92 -21.94
N GLN A 170 -8.11 -10.75 -22.81
CA GLN A 170 -9.55 -10.92 -23.05
C GLN A 170 -10.09 -12.21 -22.39
N GLU A 171 -11.41 -12.34 -22.32
CA GLU A 171 -12.09 -13.47 -21.65
C GLU A 171 -11.73 -14.83 -22.24
N GLN A 172 -11.62 -14.92 -23.56
CA GLN A 172 -11.22 -16.14 -24.24
C GLN A 172 -9.80 -16.59 -23.86
N GLU A 173 -8.88 -15.62 -23.72
CA GLU A 173 -7.49 -15.88 -23.36
C GLU A 173 -7.40 -16.34 -21.89
N MET A 174 -8.18 -15.71 -20.99
CA MET A 174 -8.31 -16.12 -19.60
C MET A 174 -8.82 -17.56 -19.48
N HIS A 175 -9.94 -17.90 -20.14
CA HIS A 175 -10.48 -19.26 -20.11
C HIS A 175 -9.46 -20.28 -20.63
N ARG A 176 -8.76 -19.94 -21.72
CA ARG A 176 -7.74 -20.82 -22.28
C ARG A 176 -6.61 -21.08 -21.28
N TYR A 177 -6.14 -20.07 -20.55
CA TYR A 177 -5.13 -20.25 -19.50
C TYR A 177 -5.65 -21.07 -18.32
N LEU A 178 -6.90 -20.86 -17.91
CA LEU A 178 -7.54 -21.65 -16.84
C LEU A 178 -7.71 -23.12 -17.24
N ASP A 179 -8.10 -23.41 -18.48
CA ASP A 179 -8.22 -24.78 -19.02
C ASP A 179 -6.87 -25.50 -19.07
N MET A 180 -5.78 -24.76 -19.30
CA MET A 180 -4.41 -25.27 -19.20
C MET A 180 -3.92 -25.44 -17.75
N GLY A 181 -4.75 -25.08 -16.76
CA GLY A 181 -4.44 -25.22 -15.34
C GLY A 181 -3.58 -24.10 -14.76
N PHE A 182 -3.52 -22.94 -15.42
CA PHE A 182 -2.70 -21.81 -14.97
C PHE A 182 -3.42 -20.95 -13.93
N SER A 183 -2.65 -20.23 -13.15
CA SER A 183 -3.13 -19.16 -12.27
C SER A 183 -3.09 -17.81 -12.98
N ILE A 184 -3.97 -16.90 -12.59
CA ILE A 184 -4.10 -15.56 -13.16
C ILE A 184 -3.68 -14.54 -12.10
N GLY A 185 -2.62 -13.78 -12.38
CA GLY A 185 -2.13 -12.68 -11.55
C GLY A 185 -2.81 -11.36 -11.93
N LEU A 186 -3.47 -10.71 -10.96
CA LEU A 186 -4.13 -9.43 -11.16
C LEU A 186 -3.43 -8.30 -10.42
N THR A 187 -3.30 -7.16 -11.10
CA THR A 187 -2.74 -5.92 -10.54
C THR A 187 -3.79 -4.85 -10.33
N GLY A 188 -3.36 -3.67 -9.84
CA GLY A 188 -4.17 -2.46 -9.84
C GLY A 188 -4.68 -2.01 -11.22
N PHE A 189 -4.27 -2.68 -12.31
CA PHE A 189 -4.86 -2.49 -13.64
C PHE A 189 -6.39 -2.64 -13.64
N VAL A 190 -6.95 -3.55 -12.84
CA VAL A 190 -8.43 -3.74 -12.72
C VAL A 190 -9.17 -2.48 -12.25
N CYS A 191 -8.46 -1.55 -11.61
CA CYS A 191 -9.01 -0.27 -11.17
C CYS A 191 -8.92 0.83 -12.25
N MET A 192 -8.19 0.60 -13.35
CA MET A 192 -7.84 1.63 -14.33
C MET A 192 -8.94 1.86 -15.37
N GLU A 193 -9.77 2.86 -15.19
CA GLU A 193 -10.82 3.15 -16.18
C GLU A 193 -10.29 3.93 -17.41
N PRO A 194 -10.74 3.59 -18.64
CA PRO A 194 -11.67 2.49 -18.97
C PRO A 194 -10.96 1.15 -19.23
N ARG A 195 -9.63 1.11 -19.30
CA ARG A 195 -8.86 -0.02 -19.86
C ARG A 195 -8.93 -1.31 -19.04
N GLY A 196 -9.04 -1.18 -17.72
CA GLY A 196 -9.13 -2.28 -16.76
C GLY A 196 -10.52 -2.84 -16.57
N MET A 197 -11.56 -2.22 -17.13
CA MET A 197 -12.94 -2.66 -16.95
C MET A 197 -13.17 -4.07 -17.51
N VAL A 198 -12.59 -4.36 -18.67
CA VAL A 198 -12.65 -5.70 -19.27
C VAL A 198 -12.09 -6.75 -18.31
N VAL A 199 -10.94 -6.49 -17.69
CA VAL A 199 -10.33 -7.42 -16.71
C VAL A 199 -11.14 -7.50 -15.42
N ARG A 200 -11.67 -6.38 -14.95
CA ARG A 200 -12.52 -6.32 -13.76
C ARG A 200 -13.78 -7.17 -13.92
N ASP A 201 -14.42 -7.11 -15.08
CA ASP A 201 -15.66 -7.85 -15.35
C ASP A 201 -15.41 -9.37 -15.44
N MET A 202 -14.16 -9.78 -15.69
CA MET A 202 -13.75 -11.19 -15.72
C MET A 202 -13.41 -11.79 -14.36
N VAL A 203 -13.16 -10.97 -13.32
CA VAL A 203 -12.76 -11.46 -11.98
C VAL A 203 -13.70 -12.53 -11.42
N PRO A 204 -15.04 -12.41 -11.51
CA PRO A 204 -15.95 -13.44 -11.02
C PRO A 204 -15.82 -14.81 -11.70
N PHE A 205 -15.20 -14.90 -12.88
CA PHE A 205 -15.02 -16.14 -13.62
C PHE A 205 -13.71 -16.86 -13.27
N ILE A 206 -12.80 -16.21 -12.54
CA ILE A 206 -11.52 -16.80 -12.12
C ILE A 206 -11.76 -17.61 -10.84
N PRO A 207 -11.51 -18.94 -10.83
CA PRO A 207 -11.61 -19.73 -9.61
C PRO A 207 -10.69 -19.18 -8.52
N MET A 208 -11.18 -19.11 -7.28
CA MET A 208 -10.39 -18.58 -6.15
C MET A 208 -9.06 -19.32 -5.96
N SER A 209 -8.99 -20.62 -6.27
CA SER A 209 -7.76 -21.42 -6.22
C SER A 209 -6.73 -21.08 -7.31
N ARG A 210 -7.11 -20.26 -8.30
CA ARG A 210 -6.29 -19.83 -9.45
C ARG A 210 -6.09 -18.32 -9.50
N LEU A 211 -6.73 -17.56 -8.62
CA LEU A 211 -6.57 -16.12 -8.53
C LEU A 211 -5.35 -15.77 -7.66
N MET A 212 -4.46 -14.94 -8.18
CA MET A 212 -3.35 -14.35 -7.44
C MET A 212 -3.37 -12.83 -7.56
N ILE A 213 -2.86 -12.13 -6.55
CA ILE A 213 -2.82 -10.67 -6.50
C ILE A 213 -1.37 -10.18 -6.47
N GLU A 214 -1.11 -9.10 -7.18
CA GLU A 214 0.20 -8.45 -7.23
C GLU A 214 0.04 -6.93 -7.36
N THR A 215 1.06 -6.18 -6.96
CA THR A 215 1.06 -4.73 -7.18
C THR A 215 1.71 -4.33 -8.49
N ASP A 216 2.66 -5.15 -8.98
CA ASP A 216 3.62 -4.78 -10.02
C ASP A 216 4.34 -3.46 -9.71
N ALA A 217 4.49 -3.12 -8.43
CA ALA A 217 5.06 -1.83 -8.04
C ALA A 217 6.51 -1.72 -8.55
N PRO A 218 6.94 -0.53 -9.05
CA PRO A 218 6.30 0.77 -8.93
C PRO A 218 5.30 1.10 -10.04
N PHE A 219 4.93 0.12 -10.86
CA PHE A 219 3.96 0.25 -11.93
C PHE A 219 2.53 0.03 -11.41
N MET A 220 1.59 -0.16 -12.33
CA MET A 220 0.17 -0.54 -12.13
C MET A 220 -0.58 0.11 -10.95
N TYR A 221 -0.23 1.36 -10.61
CA TYR A 221 -0.87 2.09 -9.53
C TYR A 221 -2.40 2.18 -9.73
N PRO A 222 -3.23 1.70 -8.78
CA PRO A 222 -4.67 1.65 -8.95
C PRO A 222 -5.25 3.07 -9.04
N TYR A 223 -6.04 3.35 -10.09
CA TYR A 223 -6.60 4.68 -10.33
C TYR A 223 -7.95 4.65 -11.07
N SER A 224 -9.02 5.18 -10.46
CA SER A 224 -10.33 5.39 -11.10
C SER A 224 -10.60 6.87 -11.42
N GLY A 225 -10.85 7.20 -12.71
CA GLY A 225 -11.52 8.44 -13.19
C GLY A 225 -10.83 9.82 -13.12
N SER A 226 -10.64 10.47 -14.29
CA SER A 226 -10.46 11.92 -14.63
C SER A 226 -9.53 12.91 -13.86
N GLY A 227 -8.77 12.49 -12.86
CA GLY A 227 -7.85 13.33 -12.09
C GLY A 227 -6.39 13.16 -12.52
N MET A 228 -5.87 14.15 -13.26
CA MET A 228 -4.46 14.42 -13.61
C MET A 228 -3.43 13.29 -13.38
N LYS A 229 -2.84 12.83 -14.49
CA LYS A 229 -1.50 12.22 -14.54
C LYS A 229 -0.50 13.08 -13.76
N LYS A 230 -0.28 12.78 -12.48
CA LYS A 230 0.99 13.09 -11.82
C LYS A 230 1.73 11.78 -11.75
N ARG A 231 2.68 11.60 -12.68
CA ARG A 231 3.87 10.80 -12.43
C ARG A 231 4.23 10.96 -10.95
N ALA A 232 4.39 9.85 -10.24
CA ALA A 232 4.98 9.81 -8.90
C ALA A 232 6.46 10.29 -8.98
N ARG A 233 6.66 11.55 -9.37
CA ARG A 233 7.92 12.25 -9.39
C ARG A 233 7.81 13.29 -8.29
N ARG A 234 8.66 13.12 -7.28
CA ARG A 234 9.05 14.12 -6.27
C ARG A 234 8.56 15.53 -6.63
N GLN A 235 7.68 16.10 -5.81
CA GLN A 235 7.57 17.56 -5.76
C GLN A 235 8.88 18.12 -5.20
N THR A 236 9.79 18.48 -6.10
CA THR A 236 10.76 19.55 -5.84
C THR A 236 10.22 20.80 -6.53
N SER A 237 10.02 21.82 -5.73
CA SER A 237 9.63 23.18 -6.08
C SER A 237 10.43 23.78 -7.25
N SER A 238 9.73 24.32 -8.23
CA SER A 238 10.12 25.56 -8.91
C SER A 238 8.86 26.28 -9.36
N ALA A 239 8.79 27.57 -8.99
CA ALA A 239 7.75 28.48 -9.38
C ALA A 239 7.82 28.78 -10.88
N SER A 240 6.66 28.83 -11.53
CA SER A 240 6.39 29.81 -12.58
C SER A 240 4.88 29.92 -12.76
N GLU A 241 4.42 31.16 -12.76
CA GLU A 241 3.05 31.61 -12.84
C GLU A 241 2.47 31.35 -14.22
N THR A 242 1.19 30.94 -14.32
CA THR A 242 0.31 31.50 -15.36
C THR A 242 -1.16 31.41 -14.97
N LYS A 243 -1.70 32.61 -14.74
CA LYS A 243 -3.07 33.14 -14.84
C LYS A 243 -4.26 32.18 -14.93
N VAL A 244 -5.10 32.36 -13.90
CA VAL A 244 -6.55 32.16 -13.81
C VAL A 244 -7.30 32.62 -15.08
N VAL A 245 -8.22 31.78 -15.54
CA VAL A 245 -9.45 32.23 -16.21
C VAL A 245 -10.62 31.56 -15.49
N ALA A 246 -11.18 32.28 -14.52
CA ALA A 246 -12.44 31.93 -13.90
C ALA A 246 -13.58 32.39 -14.82
N LYS A 247 -14.55 31.50 -15.08
CA LYS A 247 -15.87 31.88 -15.57
C LYS A 247 -16.89 31.70 -14.44
N PRO A 248 -17.85 32.63 -14.26
CA PRO A 248 -18.68 32.70 -13.07
C PRO A 248 -20.03 31.97 -13.22
N MET A 249 -20.70 31.84 -12.06
CA MET A 249 -22.10 31.43 -11.81
C MET A 249 -22.32 29.90 -11.74
N ALA A 250 -22.98 29.35 -10.71
CA ALA A 250 -24.18 29.88 -10.04
C ALA A 250 -24.10 29.88 -8.49
N SER A 251 -24.95 30.75 -7.93
CA SER A 251 -25.16 31.03 -6.52
C SER A 251 -25.49 29.81 -5.65
N ARG A 252 -24.82 29.77 -4.49
CA ARG A 252 -25.16 29.04 -3.25
C ARG A 252 -26.66 28.82 -3.04
N PRO A 253 -27.07 27.63 -2.61
CA PRO A 253 -27.87 27.48 -1.41
C PRO A 253 -26.91 27.39 -0.21
N THR A 254 -26.80 28.48 0.55
CA THR A 254 -26.44 28.41 1.97
C THR A 254 -27.65 27.88 2.72
N SER A 255 -27.85 26.57 2.72
CA SER A 255 -28.54 25.96 3.85
C SER A 255 -27.51 25.87 4.96
N LYS A 256 -27.81 26.47 6.11
CA LYS A 256 -27.13 26.17 7.37
C LYS A 256 -27.12 24.64 7.50
N LEU A 257 -25.95 24.02 7.32
CA LEU A 257 -25.77 22.60 7.62
C LEU A 257 -25.81 22.51 9.14
N ASP A 258 -26.83 21.83 9.63
CA ASP A 258 -27.36 21.91 10.99
C ASP A 258 -26.26 21.94 12.06
N GLU A 259 -26.40 22.89 13.00
CA GLU A 259 -25.79 22.78 14.31
C GLU A 259 -26.39 21.53 14.96
N VAL A 260 -25.70 20.40 14.83
CA VAL A 260 -26.09 19.20 15.56
C VAL A 260 -25.74 19.45 17.03
N ASP A 261 -26.76 19.53 17.87
CA ASP A 261 -26.60 19.81 19.29
C ASP A 261 -25.66 18.79 19.94
N GLY A 262 -24.69 19.31 20.70
CA GLY A 262 -23.61 18.53 21.32
C GLY A 262 -22.46 18.10 20.39
N ALA A 263 -22.40 18.57 19.14
CA ALA A 263 -21.31 18.22 18.22
C ALA A 263 -19.94 18.74 18.69
N ILE A 264 -18.97 17.83 18.75
CA ILE A 264 -17.55 18.20 18.87
C ILE A 264 -17.13 18.81 17.54
N VAL A 265 -16.76 20.10 17.53
CA VAL A 265 -16.38 20.82 16.32
C VAL A 265 -14.87 20.90 16.17
N LEU A 266 -14.35 20.40 15.06
CA LEU A 266 -12.91 20.34 14.77
C LEU A 266 -12.57 21.08 13.47
N ASP A 267 -11.48 21.84 13.49
CA ASP A 267 -10.91 22.46 12.29
C ASP A 267 -9.95 21.48 11.57
N GLY A 268 -10.42 20.92 10.45
CA GLY A 268 -9.66 20.01 9.58
C GLY A 268 -8.55 20.69 8.76
N GLY A 269 -8.33 21.99 8.94
CA GLY A 269 -7.20 22.75 8.40
C GLY A 269 -5.95 22.72 9.29
N VAL A 270 -6.09 22.31 10.56
CA VAL A 270 -5.00 22.26 11.55
C VAL A 270 -4.18 20.95 11.43
N GLY A 271 -2.88 21.01 11.75
CA GLY A 271 -1.97 19.84 11.79
C GLY A 271 -1.30 19.44 10.46
N GLU A 272 -0.57 18.32 10.45
CA GLU A 272 0.10 17.76 9.25
C GLU A 272 -0.90 17.10 8.26
N GLY A 273 -1.98 17.80 7.90
CA GLY A 273 -2.69 17.54 6.63
C GLY A 273 -4.13 17.06 6.64
N GLY A 274 -4.93 17.39 7.66
CA GLY A 274 -6.40 17.32 7.66
C GLY A 274 -7.04 15.91 7.57
N GLY A 275 -6.42 14.97 6.85
CA GLY A 275 -6.85 13.58 6.77
C GLY A 275 -6.67 12.81 8.08
N GLN A 276 -5.66 13.17 8.88
CA GLN A 276 -5.42 12.58 10.20
C GLN A 276 -6.54 12.95 11.17
N VAL A 277 -6.83 14.25 11.30
CA VAL A 277 -7.93 14.78 12.12
C VAL A 277 -9.23 14.06 11.75
N LEU A 278 -9.52 13.93 10.45
CA LEU A 278 -10.73 13.27 9.98
C LEU A 278 -10.87 11.80 10.42
N ARG A 279 -9.83 10.98 10.22
CA ARG A 279 -9.92 9.54 10.51
C ARG A 279 -9.90 9.25 12.02
N VAL A 280 -9.11 10.00 12.77
CA VAL A 280 -9.09 9.91 14.23
C VAL A 280 -10.43 10.35 14.82
N ALA A 281 -10.93 11.51 14.40
CA ALA A 281 -12.17 12.06 14.93
C ALA A 281 -13.38 11.17 14.63
N THR A 282 -13.50 10.65 13.41
CA THR A 282 -14.64 9.80 13.03
C THR A 282 -14.63 8.45 13.74
N ALA A 283 -13.46 7.83 13.94
CA ALA A 283 -13.37 6.58 14.68
C ALA A 283 -13.57 6.74 16.19
N LEU A 284 -13.00 7.79 16.80
CA LEU A 284 -13.27 8.11 18.20
C LEU A 284 -14.75 8.44 18.42
N CYS A 285 -15.37 9.19 17.50
CA CYS A 285 -16.81 9.44 17.52
C CYS A 285 -17.60 8.13 17.57
N ALA A 286 -17.27 7.19 16.68
CA ALA A 286 -17.93 5.89 16.58
C ALA A 286 -17.85 5.07 17.87
N VAL A 287 -16.69 5.03 18.53
CA VAL A 287 -16.45 4.27 19.76
C VAL A 287 -17.06 4.94 20.98
N MET A 288 -16.98 6.27 21.03
CA MET A 288 -17.46 7.05 22.17
C MET A 288 -18.94 7.39 22.09
N HIS A 289 -19.65 6.93 21.05
CA HIS A 289 -21.05 7.25 20.80
C HIS A 289 -21.34 8.76 20.85
N ASN A 290 -20.48 9.55 20.21
CA ASN A 290 -20.56 11.01 20.18
C ASN A 290 -21.11 11.53 18.86
N VAL A 291 -21.10 12.85 18.70
CA VAL A 291 -21.26 13.50 17.40
C VAL A 291 -20.05 14.38 17.14
N VAL A 292 -19.49 14.29 15.93
CA VAL A 292 -18.34 15.10 15.52
C VAL A 292 -18.64 15.82 14.21
N ARG A 293 -18.23 17.08 14.13
CA ARG A 293 -18.22 17.88 12.91
C ARG A 293 -16.81 18.34 12.61
N VAL A 294 -16.31 18.03 11.42
CA VAL A 294 -15.02 18.51 10.94
C VAL A 294 -15.26 19.50 9.82
N HIS A 295 -14.89 20.77 10.03
CA HIS A 295 -15.00 21.83 9.02
C HIS A 295 -13.61 22.23 8.49
N SER A 296 -13.57 23.12 7.49
CA SER A 296 -12.30 23.63 6.94
C SER A 296 -11.34 22.51 6.49
N ILE A 297 -11.87 21.36 6.07
CA ILE A 297 -11.07 20.16 5.77
C ILE A 297 -9.99 20.53 4.75
N ARG A 298 -8.73 20.40 5.17
CA ARG A 298 -7.55 20.66 4.33
C ARG A 298 -7.53 22.08 3.74
N ALA A 299 -8.12 23.07 4.41
CA ALA A 299 -8.17 24.47 3.97
C ALA A 299 -6.78 25.03 3.63
N ASN A 300 -5.75 24.62 4.37
CA ASN A 300 -4.36 25.05 4.18
C ASN A 300 -3.61 24.31 3.05
N ARG A 301 -4.31 23.54 2.20
CA ARG A 301 -3.70 22.78 1.09
C ARG A 301 -4.09 23.35 -0.26
N LYS A 302 -3.23 23.13 -1.27
CA LYS A 302 -3.47 23.54 -2.68
C LYS A 302 -4.82 23.05 -3.25
N ALA A 303 -5.34 21.95 -2.70
CA ALA A 303 -6.64 21.41 -3.08
C ALA A 303 -7.37 21.01 -1.77
N PRO A 304 -8.21 21.90 -1.21
CA PRO A 304 -8.97 21.64 0.01
C PRO A 304 -10.00 20.51 -0.14
N GLY A 305 -10.60 20.11 0.98
CA GLY A 305 -11.66 19.11 1.06
C GLY A 305 -11.20 17.65 1.05
N LEU A 306 -12.17 16.75 1.24
CA LEU A 306 -12.00 15.29 1.24
C LEU A 306 -11.38 14.79 -0.06
N ARG A 307 -10.67 13.66 0.05
CA ARG A 307 -10.00 12.95 -1.07
C ARG A 307 -10.41 11.49 -0.99
N ASN A 308 -10.23 10.73 -2.07
CA ASN A 308 -10.64 9.32 -2.14
C ASN A 308 -10.20 8.50 -0.91
N GLN A 309 -8.96 8.67 -0.47
CA GLN A 309 -8.43 8.01 0.73
C GLN A 309 -9.10 8.42 2.06
N HIS A 310 -9.69 9.61 2.14
CA HIS A 310 -10.44 10.05 3.33
C HIS A 310 -11.86 9.49 3.28
N VAL A 311 -12.52 9.61 2.11
CA VAL A 311 -13.88 9.11 1.88
C VAL A 311 -13.95 7.62 2.17
N GLY A 312 -13.08 6.81 1.57
CA GLY A 312 -13.10 5.35 1.78
C GLY A 312 -12.90 4.91 3.23
N THR A 313 -12.04 5.60 4.00
CA THR A 313 -11.88 5.29 5.44
C THR A 313 -13.11 5.71 6.24
N ILE A 314 -13.67 6.89 5.97
CA ILE A 314 -14.84 7.40 6.70
C ILE A 314 -16.07 6.53 6.42
N GLU A 315 -16.27 6.13 5.16
CA GLU A 315 -17.35 5.22 4.76
C GLU A 315 -17.22 3.85 5.42
N LEU A 316 -15.99 3.33 5.55
CA LEU A 316 -15.75 2.08 6.27
C LEU A 316 -16.15 2.19 7.75
N VAL A 317 -15.73 3.27 8.44
CA VAL A 317 -16.11 3.51 9.84
C VAL A 317 -17.63 3.63 9.98
N ALA A 318 -18.28 4.37 9.08
CA ALA A 318 -19.73 4.50 9.09
C ALA A 318 -20.47 3.18 8.81
N ALA A 319 -19.94 2.34 7.91
CA ALA A 319 -20.49 1.01 7.66
C ALA A 319 -20.40 0.10 8.90
N LEU A 320 -19.35 0.24 9.71
CA LEU A 320 -19.21 -0.46 10.99
C LEU A 320 -20.12 0.13 12.08
N SER A 321 -20.51 1.40 12.00
CA SER A 321 -21.40 2.07 12.96
C SER A 321 -22.87 1.98 12.53
N THR A 322 -23.48 0.79 12.66
CA THR A 322 -24.88 0.56 12.29
C THR A 322 -25.82 1.50 13.04
N GLY A 323 -26.59 2.31 12.32
CA GLY A 323 -27.47 3.34 12.91
C GLY A 323 -26.82 4.72 13.06
N GLY A 324 -25.52 4.86 12.76
CA GLY A 324 -24.84 6.14 12.69
C GLY A 324 -25.25 6.95 11.46
N ILE A 325 -25.30 8.27 11.61
CA ILE A 325 -25.69 9.21 10.56
C ILE A 325 -24.46 9.96 10.08
N LEU A 326 -24.04 9.67 8.85
CA LEU A 326 -22.92 10.32 8.19
C LEU A 326 -23.42 11.31 7.15
N SER A 327 -22.94 12.56 7.20
CA SER A 327 -23.27 13.61 6.25
C SER A 327 -22.01 14.35 5.77
N GLY A 328 -21.97 14.71 4.49
CA GLY A 328 -20.86 15.48 3.90
C GLY A 328 -19.64 14.65 3.47
N ALA A 329 -19.69 13.31 3.53
CA ALA A 329 -18.58 12.42 3.17
C ALA A 329 -18.35 12.26 1.65
N LEU A 330 -18.42 13.36 0.90
CA LEU A 330 -18.25 13.37 -0.56
C LEU A 330 -16.87 13.90 -0.95
N LEU A 331 -16.39 13.48 -2.13
CA LEU A 331 -15.13 13.97 -2.67
C LEU A 331 -15.13 15.51 -2.76
N ASN A 332 -14.04 16.13 -2.29
CA ASN A 332 -13.85 17.58 -2.17
C ASN A 332 -14.71 18.30 -1.12
N SER A 333 -15.58 17.62 -0.36
CA SER A 333 -16.31 18.27 0.75
C SER A 333 -15.34 18.87 1.76
N THR A 334 -15.60 20.12 2.15
CA THR A 334 -14.82 20.82 3.18
C THR A 334 -15.37 20.64 4.58
N ASP A 335 -16.52 19.98 4.68
CA ASP A 335 -17.30 19.83 5.90
C ASP A 335 -17.83 18.39 5.94
N LEU A 336 -17.78 17.79 7.13
CA LEU A 336 -18.26 16.44 7.42
C LEU A 336 -18.92 16.47 8.80
N THR A 337 -20.05 15.79 8.95
CA THR A 337 -20.66 15.48 10.25
C THR A 337 -20.89 14.00 10.37
N PHE A 338 -20.56 13.42 11.51
CA PHE A 338 -20.84 12.02 11.83
C PHE A 338 -21.44 11.94 13.24
N ASP A 339 -22.68 11.47 13.33
CA ASP A 339 -23.41 11.28 14.58
C ASP A 339 -23.57 9.79 14.86
N THR A 340 -22.99 9.33 15.98
CA THR A 340 -22.94 7.91 16.36
C THR A 340 -23.59 7.66 17.73
N ARG A 341 -24.33 8.64 18.28
CA ARG A 341 -25.01 8.54 19.58
C ARG A 341 -25.99 7.37 19.65
N SER A 342 -26.65 7.07 18.53
CA SER A 342 -27.57 5.94 18.37
C SER A 342 -26.96 4.75 17.64
N ALA A 343 -25.69 4.85 17.24
CA ALA A 343 -25.02 3.81 16.47
C ALA A 343 -24.61 2.65 17.36
N LEU A 344 -24.73 1.43 16.84
CA LEU A 344 -24.09 0.25 17.38
C LEU A 344 -22.89 -0.09 16.48
N LEU A 345 -21.70 -0.15 17.06
CA LEU A 345 -20.54 -0.67 16.35
C LEU A 345 -20.73 -2.18 16.11
N ARG A 346 -20.88 -2.58 14.85
CA ARG A 346 -21.03 -3.98 14.41
C ARG A 346 -19.85 -4.39 13.55
N GLY A 347 -19.30 -5.57 13.84
CA GLY A 347 -18.26 -6.23 13.06
C GLY A 347 -18.17 -7.71 13.43
N GLY A 348 -17.70 -8.57 12.51
CA GLY A 348 -17.58 -10.02 12.72
C GLY A 348 -18.68 -10.85 12.05
N ILE A 349 -18.39 -12.15 11.84
CA ILE A 349 -19.27 -13.13 11.19
C ILE A 349 -20.46 -13.57 12.06
N ASP A 350 -20.48 -13.21 13.35
CA ASP A 350 -21.57 -13.45 14.29
C ASP A 350 -21.92 -12.13 15.00
N GLU A 351 -23.22 -11.90 15.24
CA GLU A 351 -23.86 -10.65 15.72
C GLU A 351 -23.41 -10.13 17.11
N GLY A 352 -22.14 -10.24 17.51
CA GLY A 352 -21.66 -9.77 18.80
C GLY A 352 -20.13 -9.72 19.03
N ALA A 353 -19.28 -9.92 18.02
CA ALA A 353 -17.83 -10.09 18.24
C ALA A 353 -17.02 -8.78 18.41
N PHE A 354 -17.64 -7.61 18.33
CA PHE A 354 -16.96 -6.30 18.45
C PHE A 354 -17.63 -5.42 19.53
N HIS A 355 -17.63 -5.83 20.79
CA HIS A 355 -17.63 -4.83 21.87
C HIS A 355 -16.24 -4.20 21.92
N ALA A 356 -16.06 -3.02 21.32
CA ALA A 356 -14.85 -2.24 21.52
C ALA A 356 -14.92 -1.61 22.92
N THR A 357 -14.17 -2.17 23.88
CA THR A 357 -14.22 -1.75 25.29
C THR A 357 -13.33 -0.54 25.57
N SER A 358 -12.25 -0.35 24.80
CA SER A 358 -11.27 0.71 25.00
C SER A 358 -10.52 1.09 23.71
N PRO A 359 -10.27 2.38 23.46
CA PRO A 359 -9.35 2.81 22.41
C PRO A 359 -7.89 2.73 22.89
N PHE A 360 -7.00 2.22 22.03
CA PHE A 360 -5.57 2.08 22.29
C PHE A 360 -4.76 3.01 21.38
N ILE A 361 -3.72 3.65 21.90
CA ILE A 361 -2.80 4.51 21.13
C ILE A 361 -1.42 3.85 21.10
N ARG A 362 -0.99 3.34 19.96
CA ARG A 362 0.39 2.88 19.76
C ARG A 362 1.24 4.00 19.19
N VAL A 363 2.27 4.43 19.89
CA VAL A 363 3.25 5.41 19.40
C VAL A 363 4.56 4.71 19.01
N THR A 364 4.98 4.87 17.76
CA THR A 364 6.27 4.37 17.28
C THR A 364 7.19 5.53 16.93
N ALA A 365 8.29 5.70 17.67
CA ALA A 365 9.35 6.64 17.35
C ALA A 365 10.45 5.93 16.52
N PHE A 366 10.79 6.50 15.36
CA PHE A 366 11.78 5.91 14.46
C PHE A 366 12.79 6.95 13.95
N GLY A 367 14.05 6.55 13.89
CA GLY A 367 15.16 7.39 13.42
C GLY A 367 16.43 7.28 14.25
N VAL A 368 17.49 7.97 13.80
CA VAL A 368 18.83 7.92 14.44
C VAL A 368 18.90 8.50 15.85
N SER A 369 17.91 9.29 16.24
CA SER A 369 17.81 9.90 17.57
C SER A 369 16.44 9.61 18.21
N ALA A 370 15.79 8.49 17.83
CA ALA A 370 14.56 8.03 18.46
C ALA A 370 14.88 7.49 19.87
N THR A 371 14.08 7.87 20.86
CA THR A 371 14.21 7.43 22.25
C THR A 371 12.84 7.09 22.82
N GLU A 372 12.78 6.22 23.83
CA GLU A 372 11.54 5.87 24.54
C GLU A 372 10.91 7.14 25.13
N GLN A 373 11.72 7.99 25.77
CA GLN A 373 11.29 9.30 26.29
C GLN A 373 10.65 10.23 25.26
N LEU A 374 10.96 10.08 23.97
CA LEU A 374 10.33 10.86 22.91
C LEU A 374 8.96 10.25 22.53
N ALA A 375 8.90 8.93 22.40
CA ALA A 375 7.66 8.20 22.16
C ALA A 375 6.66 8.42 23.32
N ASP A 376 7.10 8.28 24.56
CA ASP A 376 6.28 8.47 25.76
C ASP A 376 5.70 9.88 25.85
N ARG A 377 6.52 10.91 25.60
CA ARG A 377 6.05 12.30 25.63
C ARG A 377 5.00 12.56 24.57
N TYR A 378 5.17 12.02 23.37
CA TYR A 378 4.21 12.19 22.29
C TYR A 378 2.91 11.44 22.59
N GLY A 379 3.00 10.18 23.03
CA GLY A 379 1.85 9.36 23.39
C GLY A 379 1.04 9.93 24.55
N ASN A 380 1.70 10.39 25.62
CA ASN A 380 1.02 11.03 26.76
C ASN A 380 0.34 12.35 26.37
N SER A 381 0.98 13.15 25.50
CA SER A 381 0.37 14.39 25.00
C SER A 381 -0.87 14.10 24.16
N MET A 382 -0.81 13.07 23.31
CA MET A 382 -1.95 12.67 22.48
C MET A 382 -3.10 12.10 23.32
N LYS A 383 -2.78 11.24 24.31
CA LYS A 383 -3.75 10.73 25.29
C LYS A 383 -4.48 11.85 26.02
N ALA A 384 -3.74 12.85 26.52
CA ALA A 384 -4.34 13.99 27.22
C ALA A 384 -5.29 14.78 26.29
N ALA A 385 -4.86 15.05 25.07
CA ALA A 385 -5.63 15.81 24.10
C ALA A 385 -6.91 15.08 23.66
N VAL A 386 -6.85 13.75 23.48
CA VAL A 386 -8.03 12.94 23.17
C VAL A 386 -9.01 12.93 24.34
N LYS A 387 -8.53 12.75 25.59
CA LYS A 387 -9.39 12.82 26.78
C LYS A 387 -10.11 14.18 26.85
N GLU A 388 -9.36 15.28 26.78
CA GLU A 388 -9.92 16.63 26.86
C GLU A 388 -11.01 16.89 25.81
N THR A 389 -10.83 16.39 24.60
CA THR A 389 -11.72 16.68 23.46
C THR A 389 -12.96 15.81 23.41
N PHE A 390 -12.83 14.52 23.73
CA PHE A 390 -13.88 13.53 23.47
C PHE A 390 -14.56 13.00 24.74
N SER A 391 -14.02 13.24 25.94
CA SER A 391 -14.62 12.72 27.17
C SER A 391 -15.51 13.71 27.91
N ASN A 392 -15.42 15.02 27.62
CA ASN A 392 -16.09 16.11 28.35
C ASN A 392 -16.02 16.00 29.90
N GLY A 393 -15.07 15.22 30.44
CA GLY A 393 -14.95 14.92 31.87
C GLY A 393 -15.90 13.84 32.43
N GLU A 394 -16.83 13.29 31.64
CA GLU A 394 -17.86 12.33 32.12
C GLU A 394 -17.50 10.85 31.88
N HIS A 395 -16.65 10.56 30.90
CA HIS A 395 -16.20 9.19 30.59
C HIS A 395 -14.72 8.99 30.94
N ASP A 396 -14.41 8.03 31.81
CA ASP A 396 -13.01 7.61 32.02
C ASP A 396 -12.57 6.70 30.88
N ILE A 397 -12.13 7.33 29.78
CA ILE A 397 -11.61 6.60 28.62
C ILE A 397 -10.27 5.99 29.03
N ALA A 398 -10.23 4.67 29.21
CA ALA A 398 -8.98 3.93 29.32
C ALA A 398 -8.28 3.96 27.95
N ILE A 399 -7.30 4.87 27.82
CA ILE A 399 -6.44 4.96 26.64
C ILE A 399 -5.08 4.42 27.03
N ASP A 400 -4.74 3.23 26.55
CA ASP A 400 -3.39 2.69 26.73
C ASP A 400 -2.44 3.23 25.67
N VAL A 401 -1.20 3.49 26.09
CA VAL A 401 -0.15 4.02 25.23
C VAL A 401 0.99 3.01 25.17
N GLU A 402 1.24 2.46 23.99
CA GLU A 402 2.39 1.58 23.77
C GLU A 402 3.43 2.29 22.93
N CYS A 403 4.66 2.36 23.47
CA CYS A 403 5.77 3.07 22.85
C CYS A 403 6.77 2.08 22.24
N ILE A 404 7.02 2.19 20.94
CA ILE A 404 7.98 1.38 20.20
C ILE A 404 9.10 2.29 19.68
N VAL A 405 10.37 1.89 19.86
CA VAL A 405 11.53 2.64 19.37
C VAL A 405 12.30 1.84 18.33
N GLU A 406 12.33 2.34 17.10
CA GLU A 406 13.09 1.75 16.00
C GLU A 406 14.32 2.61 15.65
N THR A 407 15.50 2.16 16.08
CA THR A 407 16.77 2.84 15.78
C THR A 407 17.37 2.36 14.45
N THR A 408 17.43 3.23 13.44
CA THR A 408 18.01 2.88 12.14
C THR A 408 19.55 2.98 12.17
N ILE A 409 20.23 1.99 12.76
CA ILE A 409 21.71 1.95 12.86
C ILE A 409 22.40 1.91 11.48
N ALA A 410 21.73 1.36 10.46
CA ALA A 410 22.31 1.08 9.14
C ALA A 410 22.78 2.31 8.33
N ASN A 411 22.32 3.53 8.66
CA ASN A 411 22.68 4.75 7.92
C ASN A 411 23.89 5.53 8.49
N LEU A 412 24.39 5.16 9.68
CA LEU A 412 25.51 5.85 10.32
C LEU A 412 26.85 5.55 9.64
N LYS A 413 27.13 4.29 9.27
CA LYS A 413 28.44 3.89 8.71
C LYS A 413 28.75 4.52 7.34
N LYS A 414 27.74 4.79 6.50
CA LYS A 414 27.95 5.35 5.14
C LYS A 414 28.16 6.87 5.08
N ARG A 415 27.83 7.63 6.13
CA ARG A 415 27.89 9.11 6.10
C ARG A 415 29.10 9.71 6.82
N VAL A 416 29.74 8.97 7.73
CA VAL A 416 30.99 9.40 8.37
C VAL A 416 32.10 9.63 7.32
N HIS A 417 32.06 8.89 6.20
CA HIS A 417 33.02 9.00 5.10
C HIS A 417 32.93 10.28 4.24
N ARG A 418 31.96 11.19 4.48
CA ARG A 418 31.74 12.38 3.64
C ARG A 418 31.79 13.73 4.38
N GLY A 419 32.31 13.77 5.60
CA GLY A 419 32.61 15.02 6.32
C GLY A 419 31.41 15.93 6.65
N LYS A 420 30.17 15.52 6.36
CA LYS A 420 28.94 16.26 6.70
C LYS A 420 28.27 15.59 7.89
N LYS A 421 28.13 16.32 9.01
CA LYS A 421 27.32 15.89 10.17
C LYS A 421 25.91 15.47 9.66
N PRO A 422 25.41 14.27 10.01
CA PRO A 422 24.06 13.87 9.62
C PRO A 422 23.07 14.87 10.20
N LYS A 423 22.10 15.35 9.40
CA LYS A 423 20.92 16.00 9.97
C LYS A 423 20.13 14.90 10.70
N GLU A 424 20.13 14.93 12.03
CA GLU A 424 19.27 14.11 12.88
C GLU A 424 17.81 14.40 12.50
N LYS A 425 17.15 13.39 11.94
CA LYS A 425 15.70 13.41 11.71
C LYS A 425 15.13 12.25 12.49
N THR A 426 14.34 12.57 13.49
CA THR A 426 13.50 11.60 14.20
C THR A 426 12.08 11.83 13.74
N ALA A 427 11.37 10.77 13.40
CA ALA A 427 9.94 10.83 13.17
C ALA A 427 9.24 10.04 14.27
N VAL A 428 8.09 10.53 14.71
CA VAL A 428 7.23 9.84 15.66
C VAL A 428 5.94 9.56 14.95
N SER A 429 5.44 8.35 15.05
CA SER A 429 4.13 7.97 14.55
C SER A 429 3.21 7.54 15.66
N ALA A 430 1.92 7.80 15.53
CA ALA A 430 0.91 7.33 16.48
C ALA A 430 -0.23 6.66 15.73
N LEU A 431 -0.63 5.49 16.18
CA LEU A 431 -1.64 4.62 15.59
C LEU A 431 -2.76 4.43 16.61
N ILE A 432 -4.00 4.69 16.22
CA ILE A 432 -5.15 4.35 17.07
C ILE A 432 -5.61 2.94 16.70
N LEU A 433 -5.61 2.06 17.69
CA LEU A 433 -6.08 0.68 17.61
C LEU A 433 -7.36 0.55 18.44
N LEU A 434 -8.31 -0.26 18.00
CA LEU A 434 -9.49 -0.64 18.78
C LEU A 434 -9.35 -2.10 19.17
N GLU A 435 -9.34 -2.38 20.47
CA GLU A 435 -9.37 -3.75 20.98
C GLU A 435 -10.80 -4.27 20.97
N THR A 436 -11.01 -5.44 20.37
CA THR A 436 -12.32 -6.08 20.28
C THR A 436 -12.55 -6.96 21.50
N ALA A 437 -13.82 -7.27 21.79
CA ALA A 437 -14.23 -8.22 22.83
C ALA A 437 -13.57 -9.60 22.72
N SER A 438 -13.13 -9.97 21.51
CA SER A 438 -12.43 -11.22 21.20
C SER A 438 -10.90 -11.10 21.28
N GLY A 439 -10.35 -9.97 21.72
CA GLY A 439 -8.91 -9.71 21.82
C GLY A 439 -8.22 -9.37 20.49
N GLY A 440 -8.98 -9.04 19.45
CA GLY A 440 -8.45 -8.57 18.16
C GLY A 440 -8.15 -7.07 18.18
N LEU A 441 -7.20 -6.60 17.37
CA LEU A 441 -6.86 -5.17 17.24
C LEU A 441 -7.23 -4.65 15.85
N LEU A 442 -8.14 -3.68 15.77
CA LEU A 442 -8.48 -2.98 14.53
C LEU A 442 -7.69 -1.67 14.43
N SER A 443 -6.83 -1.56 13.43
CA SER A 443 -6.04 -0.36 13.17
C SER A 443 -6.83 0.67 12.36
N VAL A 444 -7.02 1.87 12.90
CA VAL A 444 -7.83 2.91 12.27
C VAL A 444 -6.98 3.87 11.41
N ASP A 445 -5.86 4.39 11.91
CA ASP A 445 -4.95 5.27 11.14
C ASP A 445 -3.62 5.52 11.85
N ARG A 446 -2.58 5.91 11.09
CA ARG A 446 -1.26 6.32 11.59
C ARG A 446 -0.95 7.80 11.31
N THR A 447 -0.69 8.57 12.36
CA THR A 447 -0.06 9.89 12.32
C THR A 447 1.45 9.75 12.22
N VAL A 448 2.16 10.62 11.49
CA VAL A 448 3.63 10.69 11.48
C VAL A 448 4.05 12.16 11.56
N GLU A 449 4.74 12.55 12.62
CA GLU A 449 5.34 13.87 12.80
C GLU A 449 6.87 13.81 12.73
N TRP A 450 7.49 14.80 12.09
CA TRP A 450 8.95 14.89 11.98
C TRP A 450 9.53 15.86 13.03
N CYS A 451 10.10 15.32 14.11
CA CYS A 451 10.83 16.10 15.09
C CYS A 451 12.23 16.46 14.57
N VAL A 452 12.48 17.76 14.35
CA VAL A 452 13.84 18.27 14.09
C VAL A 452 14.36 18.91 15.37
N ARG A 453 15.46 18.35 15.91
CA ARG A 453 16.21 18.79 17.10
C ARG A 453 15.41 18.83 18.41
N GLY A 454 15.42 17.72 19.18
CA GLY A 454 15.45 17.65 20.66
C GLY A 454 14.61 18.62 21.52
N ARG A 455 13.70 19.39 20.94
CA ARG A 455 12.80 20.34 21.56
C ARG A 455 11.43 19.75 21.39
N ALA A 456 10.75 19.55 22.51
CA ALA A 456 9.29 19.48 22.52
C ALA A 456 8.73 20.68 21.72
N PRO A 457 7.51 20.58 21.16
CA PRO A 457 6.86 21.70 20.50
C PRO A 457 6.93 22.91 21.42
N ARG A 458 7.78 23.89 21.08
CA ARG A 458 7.83 25.13 21.84
C ARG A 458 6.57 25.90 21.47
N GLY A 459 5.54 25.78 22.30
CA GLY A 459 4.57 26.83 22.54
C GLY A 459 3.98 27.51 21.30
N GLN A 460 3.67 26.76 20.24
CA GLN A 460 2.53 27.16 19.40
C GLN A 460 1.29 26.67 20.15
N ARG A 461 0.90 27.49 21.13
CA ARG A 461 -0.39 27.60 21.80
C ARG A 461 -1.31 26.39 21.59
N SER A 462 -1.52 25.59 22.64
CA SER A 462 -2.84 25.38 23.29
C SER A 462 -4.10 25.73 22.47
N SER A 463 -4.18 25.31 21.21
CA SER A 463 -5.25 25.67 20.27
C SER A 463 -5.61 24.54 19.32
N ILE A 464 -5.00 23.35 19.47
CA ILE A 464 -5.43 22.16 18.73
C ILE A 464 -6.82 21.71 19.23
N TYR A 465 -7.19 22.07 20.47
CA TYR A 465 -8.48 21.74 21.12
C TYR A 465 -8.99 22.86 22.05
N GLY A 466 -8.79 24.13 21.68
CA GLY A 466 -9.34 25.23 22.46
C GLY A 466 -10.85 25.34 22.22
N ALA A 467 -11.65 25.07 23.26
CA ALA A 467 -13.07 25.40 23.29
C ALA A 467 -13.27 26.92 23.08
N SER A 468 -14.11 27.25 22.10
CA SER A 468 -14.87 28.50 22.04
C SER A 468 -16.21 28.23 21.41
#